data_AF-A0A088SZT9-F1
#
_entry.id   AF-A0A088SZT9-F1
#
_cell.length_a   1.000
_cell.length_b   1.000
_cell.length_c   1.000
_cell.angle_alpha   90.00
_cell.angle_beta   90.00
_cell.angle_gamma   90.00
#
_symmetry.space_group_name_H-M   'P 1'
#
loop_
_entity.id
_entity.type
_entity.pdbx_description
1 polymer ?
#
loop_
_entity_poly.entity_id
_entity_poly.type
_entity_poly.pdbx_seq_one_letter_code
_entity_poly.pdbx_strand_id
1 'polypeptide(L)'
;MIETEHGIFEVVKDYKEALEILAFNERYVQYLNKYPYIVGDYSADMLRLKGFTEGNYETIPDYLMESATPNAPYFVLKRIKKPSN
;
A
#
# COMPACT_ATOMS: atom_id res chain seq x y z
N MET A 1 -0.78 -13.44 -1.62
CA MET A 1 -1.90 -12.82 -0.87
C MET A 1 -1.49 -12.77 0.59
N ILE A 2 -1.81 -11.69 1.28
CA ILE A 2 -1.52 -11.46 2.68
C ILE A 2 -2.83 -11.26 3.43
N GLU A 3 -2.93 -11.87 4.61
CA GLU A 3 -4.03 -11.64 5.52
C GLU A 3 -3.57 -10.65 6.58
N THR A 4 -4.36 -9.61 6.77
CA THR A 4 -4.08 -8.51 7.72
C THR A 4 -5.30 -8.31 8.60
N GLU A 5 -5.13 -7.55 9.68
CA GLU A 5 -6.23 -7.20 10.58
C GLU A 5 -7.34 -6.39 9.86
N HIS A 6 -7.00 -5.78 8.72
CA HIS A 6 -7.91 -4.95 7.92
C HIS A 6 -8.51 -5.67 6.71
N GLY A 7 -8.30 -6.98 6.59
CA GLY A 7 -8.80 -7.82 5.50
C GLY A 7 -7.70 -8.51 4.71
N ILE A 8 -8.08 -9.08 3.57
CA ILE A 8 -7.16 -9.82 2.69
C ILE A 8 -6.71 -8.89 1.57
N PHE A 9 -5.39 -8.76 1.44
CA PHE A 9 -4.75 -7.97 0.39
C PHE A 9 -3.89 -8.87 -0.50
N GLU A 10 -3.87 -8.59 -1.78
CA GLU A 10 -2.99 -9.21 -2.75
C GLU A 10 -1.83 -8.29 -3.04
N VAL A 11 -0.62 -8.83 -3.03
CA VAL A 11 0.58 -8.09 -3.38
C VAL A 11 0.64 -8.02 -4.90
N VAL A 12 0.32 -6.84 -5.44
CA VAL A 12 0.39 -6.57 -6.88
C VAL A 12 1.84 -6.33 -7.27
N LYS A 13 2.56 -5.58 -6.42
CA LYS A 13 3.97 -5.26 -6.62
C LYS A 13 4.65 -5.12 -5.28
N ASP A 14 5.83 -5.71 -5.16
CA ASP A 14 6.71 -5.53 -4.02
C ASP A 14 8.11 -5.23 -4.56
N TYR A 15 8.63 -4.06 -4.18
CA TYR A 15 9.94 -3.60 -4.62
C TYR A 15 10.84 -3.48 -3.40
N LYS A 16 11.94 -4.23 -3.41
CA LYS A 16 12.91 -4.35 -2.31
C LYS A 16 12.32 -4.92 -1.01
N GLU A 17 11.34 -5.83 -1.10
CA GLU A 17 10.79 -6.49 0.10
C GLU A 17 10.28 -5.47 1.14
N ALA A 18 9.70 -4.38 0.63
CA ALA A 18 9.24 -3.25 1.44
C ALA A 18 8.02 -3.60 2.28
N LEU A 19 7.24 -4.60 1.84
CA LEU A 19 6.01 -4.99 2.50
C LEU A 19 6.29 -5.69 3.84
N GLU A 20 6.11 -4.96 4.94
CA GLU A 20 6.10 -5.50 6.29
C GLU A 20 4.67 -5.47 6.87
N ILE A 21 4.13 -6.64 7.22
CA ILE A 21 2.75 -6.78 7.71
C ILE A 21 2.53 -6.01 9.03
N LEU A 22 3.51 -6.06 9.93
CA LEU A 22 3.46 -5.36 11.21
C LEU A 22 3.41 -3.84 11.02
N ALA A 23 4.34 -3.29 10.23
CA ALA A 23 4.38 -1.87 9.91
C ALA A 23 3.13 -1.42 9.14
N PHE A 24 2.64 -2.25 8.22
CA PHE A 24 1.41 -1.99 7.49
C PHE A 24 0.22 -1.85 8.44
N ASN A 25 0.01 -2.81 9.35
CA ASN A 25 -1.09 -2.77 10.32
C ASN A 25 -0.98 -1.56 11.25
N GLU A 26 0.22 -1.25 11.76
CA GLU A 26 0.44 -0.12 12.67
C GLU A 26 0.18 1.23 11.99
N ARG A 27 0.58 1.38 10.72
CA ARG A 27 0.33 2.59 9.93
C ARG A 27 -1.03 2.62 9.25
N TYR A 28 -1.76 1.50 9.28
CA TYR A 28 -3.05 1.42 8.63
C TYR A 28 -4.04 2.37 9.29
N VAL A 29 -4.82 3.04 8.45
CA VAL A 29 -5.76 4.07 8.88
C VAL A 29 -7.12 3.77 8.28
N GLN A 30 -8.17 3.86 9.10
CA GLN A 30 -9.51 3.40 8.73
C GLN A 30 -10.06 4.08 7.46
N TYR A 31 -9.61 5.30 7.14
CA TYR A 31 -10.01 6.00 5.92
C TYR A 31 -9.60 5.23 4.65
N LEU A 32 -8.57 4.38 4.73
CA LEU A 32 -8.08 3.56 3.63
C LEU A 32 -9.06 2.44 3.25
N ASN A 33 -10.03 2.12 4.11
CA ASN A 33 -11.01 1.06 3.86
C ASN A 33 -11.87 1.28 2.61
N LYS A 34 -12.03 2.53 2.17
CA LYS A 34 -12.77 2.86 0.95
C LYS A 34 -11.97 2.63 -0.34
N TYR A 35 -10.65 2.44 -0.23
CA TYR A 35 -9.79 2.28 -1.40
C TYR A 35 -9.49 0.81 -1.70
N PRO A 36 -9.66 0.37 -2.96
CA PRO A 36 -9.31 -0.98 -3.38
C PRO A 36 -7.80 -1.17 -3.51
N TYR A 37 -7.02 -0.13 -3.79
CA TYR A 37 -5.57 -0.21 -3.87
C TYR A 37 -4.93 0.58 -2.75
N ILE A 38 -3.89 0.01 -2.14
CA ILE A 38 -3.07 0.66 -1.12
C ILE A 38 -1.63 0.62 -1.58
N VAL A 39 -0.98 1.77 -1.61
CA VAL A 39 0.45 1.90 -1.91
C VAL A 39 1.15 2.25 -0.62
N GLY A 40 2.22 1.51 -0.32
CA GLY A 40 3.14 1.82 0.75
C GLY A 40 4.48 2.25 0.18
N ASP A 41 4.96 3.44 0.52
CA ASP A 41 6.30 3.90 0.16
C ASP A 41 7.11 4.26 1.41
N TYR A 42 8.39 3.92 1.40
CA TYR A 42 9.34 4.32 2.44
C TYR A 42 10.07 5.58 2.00
N SER A 43 9.62 6.71 2.51
CA SER A 43 10.27 8.00 2.32
C SER A 43 10.86 8.46 3.65
N ALA A 44 12.15 8.77 3.65
CA ALA A 44 12.89 9.18 4.86
C ALA A 44 12.67 8.22 6.05
N ASP A 45 12.82 6.91 5.81
CA ASP A 45 12.66 5.83 6.81
C ASP A 45 11.25 5.72 7.42
N MET A 46 10.26 6.42 6.86
CA MET A 46 8.89 6.36 7.33
C MET A 46 7.97 5.72 6.29
N LEU A 47 7.25 4.67 6.72
CA LEU A 47 6.21 4.05 5.89
C LEU A 47 5.01 5.00 5.76
N ARG A 48 4.70 5.36 4.50
CA ARG A 48 3.52 6.14 4.14
C ARG A 48 2.54 5.24 3.39
N LEU A 49 1.28 5.22 3.85
CA LEU A 49 0.21 4.49 3.18
C LEU A 49 -0.72 5.46 2.45
N LYS A 50 -0.97 5.19 1.17
CA LYS A 50 -1.84 5.99 0.32
C LYS A 50 -2.86 5.08 -0.37
N GLY A 51 -4.12 5.48 -0.33
CA GLY A 51 -5.22 4.77 -0.99
C GLY A 51 -5.46 5.27 -2.40
N PHE A 52 -5.61 4.34 -3.34
CA PHE A 52 -5.88 4.59 -4.75
C PHE A 52 -7.17 3.89 -5.19
N THR A 53 -7.91 4.53 -6.08
CA THR A 53 -9.07 3.94 -6.75
C THR A 53 -8.62 3.20 -8.01
N GLU A 54 -9.48 2.34 -8.56
CA GLU A 54 -9.12 1.53 -9.74
C GLU A 54 -8.72 2.39 -10.94
N GLY A 55 -9.36 3.55 -11.14
CA GLY A 55 -9.00 4.50 -12.20
C GLY A 55 -7.74 5.33 -11.94
N ASN A 56 -7.19 5.33 -10.72
CA ASN A 56 -5.92 6.00 -10.40
C ASN A 56 -4.77 5.01 -10.23
N TYR A 57 -4.96 3.73 -10.55
CA TYR A 57 -3.90 2.73 -10.47
C TYR A 57 -2.73 3.09 -11.40
N GLU A 58 -3.04 3.60 -12.59
CA GLU A 58 -2.04 3.95 -13.61
C GLU A 58 -1.17 5.15 -13.20
N THR A 59 -1.62 5.97 -12.25
CA THR A 59 -0.86 7.13 -11.75
C THR A 59 -0.01 6.81 -10.52
N ILE A 60 -0.09 5.58 -9.98
CA ILE A 60 0.79 5.10 -8.90
C ILE A 60 2.28 5.23 -9.24
N PRO A 61 2.77 4.76 -10.40
CA PRO A 61 4.19 4.89 -10.75
C PRO A 61 4.65 6.35 -10.83
N ASP A 62 3.83 7.24 -11.40
CA ASP A 62 4.10 8.68 -11.44
C ASP A 62 4.17 9.26 -10.02
N TYR A 63 3.18 8.94 -9.18
CA TYR A 63 3.16 9.34 -7.77
C TYR A 63 4.42 8.90 -7.02
N LEU A 64 4.85 7.65 -7.20
CA LEU A 64 6.07 7.14 -6.58
C LEU A 64 7.32 7.84 -7.11
N MET A 65 7.37 8.14 -8.40
CA MET A 65 8.51 8.82 -9.01
C MET A 65 8.62 10.28 -8.55
N GLU A 66 7.49 10.96 -8.34
CA GLU A 66 7.45 12.35 -7.86
C GLU A 66 7.59 12.47 -6.33
N SER A 67 6.96 11.57 -5.57
CA SER A 67 6.84 11.68 -4.11
C SER A 67 7.85 10.83 -3.34
N ALA A 68 8.38 9.76 -3.92
CA ALA A 68 9.34 8.89 -3.25
C ALA A 68 10.76 9.19 -3.73
N THR A 69 11.74 8.96 -2.85
CA THR A 69 13.15 9.11 -3.23
C THR A 69 13.55 8.06 -4.27
N PRO A 70 14.47 8.36 -5.20
CA PRO A 70 15.04 7.37 -6.09
C PRO A 70 15.56 6.16 -5.29
N ASN A 71 15.17 4.94 -5.70
CA ASN A 71 15.46 3.67 -5.01
C ASN A 71 14.74 3.45 -3.65
N ALA A 72 13.72 4.25 -3.31
CA ALA A 72 12.88 3.97 -2.15
C ALA A 72 12.24 2.57 -2.24
N PRO A 73 12.25 1.78 -1.16
CA PRO A 73 11.40 0.59 -1.06
C PRO A 73 9.92 1.01 -1.15
N TYR A 74 9.14 0.26 -1.93
CA TYR A 74 7.70 0.48 -2.02
C TYR A 74 6.95 -0.81 -2.34
N PHE A 75 5.66 -0.83 -2.03
CA PHE A 75 4.78 -1.94 -2.34
C PHE A 75 3.39 -1.44 -2.76
N VAL A 76 2.70 -2.26 -3.55
CA VAL A 76 1.34 -2.02 -4.01
C VAL A 76 0.49 -3.23 -3.65
N LEU A 77 -0.54 -2.98 -2.86
CA LEU A 77 -1.52 -3.96 -2.41
C LEU A 77 -2.87 -3.70 -3.07
N LYS A 78 -3.54 -4.77 -3.46
CA LYS A 78 -4.93 -4.76 -3.90
C LYS A 78 -5.80 -5.46 -2.87
N ARG A 79 -6.79 -4.79 -2.34
CA ARG A 79 -7.78 -5.35 -1.43
C ARG A 79 -8.63 -6.39 -2.18
N ILE A 80 -8.54 -7.64 -1.76
CA ILE A 80 -9.33 -8.75 -2.32
C ILE A 80 -10.59 -8.98 -1.49
N LYS A 81 -10.45 -8.89 -0.15
CA LYS A 81 -11.57 -9.09 0.77
C LYS A 81 -11.63 -7.93 1.76
N LYS A 82 -12.81 -7.33 1.89
CA LYS A 82 -13.09 -6.37 2.97
C LYS A 82 -13.04 -7.10 4.31
N PRO A 83 -12.70 -6.41 5.42
CA PRO A 83 -12.79 -7.03 6.73
C PRO A 83 -14.22 -7.49 6.91
N SER A 84 -14.42 -8.79 7.12
CA SER A 84 -15.73 -9.36 7.40
C SER A 84 -16.09 -8.92 8.82
N ASN A 85 -16.81 -7.81 8.94
CA ASN A 85 -17.46 -7.38 10.16
C ASN A 85 -18.95 -7.23 9.92
#